data_AF-A0A9D1F0M3-F1
#
_entry.id   AF-A0A9D1F0M3-F1
#
_cell.length_a   1.000
_cell.length_b   1.000
_cell.length_c   1.000
_cell.angle_alpha   90.00
_cell.angle_beta   90.00
_cell.angle_gamma   90.00
#
_symmetry.space_group_name_H-M   'P 1'
#
loop_
_entity.id
_entity.type
_entity.pdbx_description
1 polymer ?
#
loop_
_entity_poly.entity_id
_entity_poly.type
_entity_poly.pdbx_seq_one_letter_code
_entity_poly.pdbx_strand_id
1 'polypeptide(L)'
;IQYILKKIERYYAGEELKPNSFTIEHVLPESIKTDYVGMIGNLLPLGSKLNEDLANKELGSKLEGYRQSQYTTVKQFVEKYSNCDSWNKELIIQRTKELAKILYDNIIEG
;
A
#
# COMPACT_ATOMS: atom_id res chain seq x y z
N ILE A 1 3.18 5.83 -10.96
CA ILE A 1 2.88 5.25 -9.63
C ILE A 1 3.26 3.77 -9.53
N GLN A 2 2.76 2.87 -10.39
CA GLN A 2 3.08 1.42 -10.31
C GLN A 2 4.58 1.11 -10.26
N TYR A 3 5.40 1.81 -11.06
CA TYR A 3 6.85 1.66 -11.02
C TYR A 3 7.45 1.87 -9.61
N ILE A 4 6.97 2.86 -8.88
CA ILE A 4 7.43 3.20 -7.53
C ILE A 4 7.00 2.12 -6.53
N LEU A 5 5.73 1.69 -6.57
CA LEU A 5 5.25 0.58 -5.72
C LEU A 5 6.03 -0.71 -5.98
N LYS A 6 6.37 -1.01 -7.23
CA LYS A 6 7.20 -2.17 -7.59
C LYS A 6 8.60 -2.08 -7.00
N LYS A 7 9.20 -0.88 -6.98
CA LYS A 7 10.52 -0.66 -6.36
C LYS A 7 10.49 -0.83 -4.85
N ILE A 8 9.50 -0.24 -4.17
CA ILE A 8 9.32 -0.38 -2.72
C ILE A 8 9.07 -1.84 -2.34
N GLU A 9 8.21 -2.53 -3.08
CA GLU A 9 7.94 -3.95 -2.84
C GLU A 9 9.21 -4.78 -2.97
N ARG A 10 10.01 -4.57 -4.02
CA ARG A 10 11.29 -5.28 -4.19
C ARG A 10 12.29 -4.96 -3.08
N TYR A 11 12.35 -3.72 -2.62
CA TYR A 11 13.20 -3.33 -1.51
C TYR A 11 12.88 -4.12 -0.24
N TYR A 12 11.59 -4.29 0.08
CA TYR A 12 11.17 -5.03 1.27
C TYR A 12 11.13 -6.55 1.10
N ALA A 13 10.74 -7.06 -0.08
CA ALA A 13 10.66 -8.49 -0.36
C ALA A 13 12.03 -9.12 -0.67
N GLY A 14 13.04 -8.31 -0.95
CA GLY A 14 14.37 -8.79 -1.35
C GLY A 14 14.33 -9.54 -2.68
N GLU A 15 15.01 -10.70 -2.73
CA GLU A 15 15.13 -11.49 -3.95
C GLU A 15 14.05 -12.55 -4.16
N GLU A 16 13.27 -12.88 -3.11
CA GLU A 16 12.36 -14.02 -3.10
C GLU A 16 11.10 -13.79 -3.95
N LEU A 17 10.41 -12.67 -3.76
CA LEU A 17 9.12 -12.39 -4.41
C LEU A 17 9.21 -11.14 -5.29
N LYS A 18 9.31 -11.37 -6.60
CA LYS A 18 9.37 -10.32 -7.62
C LYS A 18 8.07 -10.30 -8.42
N PRO A 19 7.12 -9.40 -8.10
CA PRO A 19 5.84 -9.40 -8.81
C PRO A 19 6.01 -8.99 -10.27
N ASN A 20 5.48 -9.81 -11.16
CA ASN A 20 5.41 -9.51 -12.59
C ASN A 20 4.42 -8.37 -12.86
N SER A 21 3.23 -8.47 -12.27
CA SER A 21 2.13 -7.50 -12.36
C SER A 21 1.31 -7.47 -11.07
N PHE A 22 0.72 -6.30 -10.76
CA PHE A 22 -0.23 -6.11 -9.66
C PHE A 22 -1.24 -5.03 -10.04
N THR A 23 -2.34 -4.99 -9.31
CA THR A 23 -3.28 -3.85 -9.32
C THR A 23 -2.95 -2.88 -8.19
N ILE A 24 -3.32 -1.61 -8.37
CA ILE A 24 -3.22 -0.61 -7.31
C ILE A 24 -4.51 -0.70 -6.49
N GLU A 25 -4.36 -0.98 -5.21
CA GLU A 25 -5.42 -0.83 -4.22
C GLU A 25 -5.33 0.56 -3.58
N HIS A 26 -6.49 1.18 -3.39
CA HIS A 26 -6.66 2.43 -2.65
C HIS A 26 -7.24 2.11 -1.28
N VAL A 27 -6.44 2.26 -0.21
CA VAL A 27 -6.90 1.93 1.15
C VAL A 27 -8.13 2.78 1.49
N LEU A 28 -8.02 4.11 1.38
CA LEU A 28 -9.18 5.00 1.31
C LEU A 28 -9.66 5.07 -0.15
N PRO A 29 -10.95 4.79 -0.45
CA PRO A 29 -11.46 4.72 -1.81
C PRO A 29 -11.23 5.99 -2.64
N GLU A 30 -10.89 5.81 -3.92
CA GLU A 30 -10.72 6.91 -4.89
C GLU A 30 -12.03 7.71 -5.11
N SER A 31 -13.19 7.09 -4.88
CA SER A 31 -14.51 7.71 -4.99
C SER A 31 -14.73 8.90 -4.04
N ILE A 32 -13.87 9.08 -3.02
CA ILE A 32 -13.88 10.24 -2.12
C ILE A 32 -13.45 11.53 -2.84
N LYS A 33 -12.78 11.45 -4.01
CA LYS A 33 -12.44 12.58 -4.89
C LYS A 33 -11.67 13.72 -4.21
N THR A 34 -10.68 13.38 -3.38
CA THR A 34 -9.76 14.35 -2.77
C THR A 34 -8.33 14.06 -3.17
N ASP A 35 -7.47 15.07 -3.26
CA ASP A 35 -6.11 14.92 -3.80
C ASP A 35 -5.26 13.90 -3.01
N TYR A 36 -5.50 13.76 -1.71
CA TYR A 36 -4.71 12.87 -0.87
C TYR A 36 -4.99 11.37 -1.14
N VAL A 37 -6.11 10.99 -1.77
CA VAL A 37 -6.36 9.58 -2.08
C VAL A 37 -5.39 9.02 -3.13
N GLY A 38 -4.85 9.89 -4.00
CA GLY A 38 -3.85 9.51 -5.00
C GLY A 38 -2.42 9.49 -4.49
N MET A 39 -2.18 9.85 -3.22
CA MET A 39 -0.84 9.86 -2.64
C MET A 39 -0.35 8.43 -2.40
N ILE A 40 0.95 8.18 -2.60
CA ILE A 40 1.54 6.84 -2.48
C ILE A 40 1.32 6.19 -1.10
N GLY A 41 1.18 7.00 -0.05
CA GLY A 41 0.83 6.52 1.29
C GLY A 41 -0.55 5.87 1.36
N ASN A 42 -1.48 6.16 0.45
CA ASN A 42 -2.79 5.51 0.36
C ASN A 42 -2.79 4.26 -0.53
N LEU A 43 -1.68 3.95 -1.21
CA LEU A 43 -1.64 2.94 -2.25
C LEU A 43 -0.90 1.68 -1.80
N LEU A 44 -1.41 0.53 -2.21
CA LEU A 44 -0.83 -0.78 -1.98
C LEU A 44 -0.82 -1.63 -3.26
N PRO A 45 0.23 -2.44 -3.49
CA PRO A 45 0.17 -3.46 -4.54
C PRO A 45 -0.71 -4.62 -4.09
N LEU A 46 -1.68 -5.01 -4.90
CA LEU A 46 -2.58 -6.13 -4.58
C LEU A 46 -2.88 -6.97 -5.82
N GLY A 47 -3.14 -8.26 -5.62
CA GLY A 47 -3.64 -9.12 -6.69
C GLY A 47 -5.04 -8.70 -7.12
N SER A 48 -5.34 -8.78 -8.42
CA SER A 48 -6.62 -8.31 -8.98
C SER A 48 -7.84 -8.89 -8.29
N LYS A 49 -7.83 -10.21 -8.02
CA LYS A 49 -8.94 -10.89 -7.36
C LYS A 49 -9.20 -10.36 -5.95
N LEU A 50 -8.14 -10.24 -5.15
CA LEU A 50 -8.25 -9.72 -3.78
C LEU A 50 -8.66 -8.23 -3.77
N ASN A 51 -8.19 -7.46 -4.76
CA ASN A 51 -8.56 -6.05 -4.90
C ASN A 51 -10.04 -5.89 -5.25
N GLU A 52 -10.54 -6.67 -6.21
CA GLU A 52 -11.96 -6.69 -6.59
C GLU A 52 -12.85 -7.11 -5.42
N ASP A 53 -12.44 -8.13 -4.65
CA ASP A 53 -13.21 -8.63 -3.51
C ASP A 53 -13.25 -7.63 -2.34
N LEU A 54 -12.27 -6.73 -2.24
CA LEU A 54 -12.20 -5.71 -1.20
C LEU A 54 -12.86 -4.39 -1.60
N ALA A 55 -12.66 -3.92 -2.84
CA ALA A 55 -13.28 -2.73 -3.41
C ALA A 55 -13.38 -1.55 -2.42
N ASN A 56 -14.61 -1.12 -2.11
CA ASN A 56 -14.90 0.03 -1.23
C ASN A 56 -15.25 -0.39 0.21
N LYS A 57 -14.82 -1.57 0.66
CA LYS A 57 -15.05 -2.01 2.05
C LYS A 57 -14.31 -1.09 3.04
N GLU A 58 -14.81 -1.08 4.27
CA GLU A 58 -14.19 -0.35 5.38
C GLU A 58 -12.80 -0.90 5.73
N LEU A 59 -11.97 -0.06 6.35
CA LEU A 59 -10.57 -0.37 6.68
C LEU A 59 -10.44 -1.71 7.42
N GLY A 60 -11.29 -1.98 8.43
CA GLY A 60 -11.21 -3.24 9.19
C GLY A 60 -11.38 -4.48 8.31
N SER A 61 -12.35 -4.47 7.38
CA SER A 61 -12.53 -5.56 6.41
C SER A 61 -11.39 -5.65 5.41
N LYS A 62 -10.83 -4.49 5.00
CA LYS A 62 -9.65 -4.44 4.13
C LYS A 62 -8.43 -5.04 4.82
N LEU A 63 -8.16 -4.70 6.08
CA LEU A 63 -7.05 -5.25 6.87
C LEU A 63 -7.14 -6.76 7.00
N GLU A 64 -8.34 -7.30 7.26
CA GLU A 64 -8.55 -8.76 7.31
C GLU A 64 -8.30 -9.43 5.96
N GLY A 65 -8.75 -8.83 4.85
CA GLY A 65 -8.44 -9.33 3.51
C GLY A 65 -6.96 -9.22 3.15
N TYR A 66 -6.30 -8.12 3.53
CA TYR A 66 -4.88 -7.88 3.28
C TYR A 66 -3.97 -8.92 3.92
N ARG A 67 -4.41 -9.59 5.01
CA ARG A 67 -3.68 -10.73 5.61
C ARG A 67 -3.43 -11.88 4.63
N GLN A 68 -4.25 -12.00 3.57
CA GLN A 68 -4.12 -13.03 2.54
C GLN A 68 -3.10 -12.65 1.45
N SER A 69 -2.67 -11.39 1.41
CA SER A 69 -1.74 -10.87 0.43
C SER A 69 -0.35 -11.48 0.57
N GLN A 70 0.31 -11.74 -0.55
CA GLN A 70 1.71 -12.20 -0.57
C GLN A 70 2.72 -11.06 -0.67
N TYR A 71 2.26 -9.82 -0.93
CA TYR A 71 3.11 -8.64 -1.00
C TYR A 71 3.63 -8.25 0.38
N THR A 72 4.95 -8.14 0.54
CA THR A 72 5.60 -7.80 1.81
C THR A 72 5.18 -6.42 2.30
N THR A 73 5.06 -5.44 1.40
CA THR A 73 4.58 -4.10 1.78
C THR A 73 3.15 -4.10 2.31
N VAL A 74 2.31 -5.02 1.86
CA VAL A 74 0.93 -5.18 2.37
C VAL A 74 0.94 -5.86 3.73
N LYS A 75 1.78 -6.88 3.94
CA LYS A 75 1.95 -7.54 5.24
C LYS A 75 2.42 -6.53 6.31
N GLN A 76 3.44 -5.74 6.00
CA GLN A 76 3.92 -4.67 6.88
C GLN A 76 2.86 -3.60 7.15
N PHE A 77 2.04 -3.26 6.15
CA PHE A 77 0.92 -2.35 6.34
C PHE A 77 -0.08 -2.90 7.37
N VAL A 78 -0.47 -4.17 7.24
CA VAL A 78 -1.38 -4.82 8.19
C VAL A 78 -0.79 -4.86 9.59
N GLU A 79 0.49 -5.20 9.74
CA GLU A 79 1.17 -5.22 11.04
C GLU A 79 1.13 -3.84 11.70
N LYS A 80 1.53 -2.80 10.96
CA LYS A 80 1.62 -1.42 11.48
C LYS A 80 0.25 -0.81 11.82
N TYR A 81 -0.79 -1.15 11.08
CA TYR A 81 -2.12 -0.52 11.21
C TYR A 81 -3.20 -1.49 11.70
N SER A 82 -2.81 -2.64 12.26
CA SER A 82 -3.73 -3.67 12.78
C SER A 82 -4.73 -3.16 13.82
N ASN A 83 -4.35 -2.17 14.63
CA ASN A 83 -5.19 -1.54 15.66
C ASN A 83 -5.68 -0.14 15.23
N CYS A 84 -5.67 0.16 13.93
CA CYS A 84 -6.08 1.46 13.43
C CYS A 84 -7.58 1.45 13.10
N ASP A 85 -8.36 2.28 13.78
CA ASP A 85 -9.82 2.33 13.57
C ASP A 85 -10.22 3.07 12.29
N SER A 86 -9.38 3.99 11.78
CA SER A 86 -9.71 4.80 10.61
C SER A 86 -8.48 5.16 9.78
N TRP A 87 -8.65 5.17 8.45
CA TRP A 87 -7.60 5.58 7.51
C TRP A 87 -7.92 6.98 6.99
N ASN A 88 -7.17 7.98 7.46
CA ASN A 88 -7.45 9.40 7.22
C ASN A 88 -6.29 10.11 6.50
N LYS A 89 -6.51 11.39 6.20
CA LYS A 89 -5.56 12.24 5.47
C LYS A 89 -4.21 12.33 6.17
N GLU A 90 -4.20 12.49 7.49
CA GLU A 90 -2.99 12.65 8.30
C GLU A 90 -2.11 11.40 8.20
N LEU A 91 -2.71 10.22 8.34
CA LEU A 91 -2.01 8.93 8.19
C LEU A 91 -1.49 8.70 6.78
N ILE A 92 -2.27 9.07 5.75
CA ILE A 92 -1.86 8.98 4.35
C ILE A 92 -0.63 9.88 4.09
N ILE A 93 -0.65 11.11 4.59
CA ILE A 93 0.47 12.05 4.44
C ILE A 93 1.69 11.53 5.20
N GLN A 94 1.51 11.04 6.43
CA GLN A 94 2.61 10.48 7.22
C GLN A 94 3.26 9.30 6.49
N ARG A 95 2.47 8.31 6.07
CA ARG A 95 2.98 7.14 5.33
C ARG A 95 3.63 7.56 4.01
N THR A 96 3.10 8.57 3.32
CA THR A 96 3.72 9.11 2.10
C THR A 96 5.13 9.65 2.37
N LYS A 97 5.32 10.39 3.46
CA LYS A 97 6.65 10.91 3.85
C LYS A 97 7.62 9.79 4.20
N GLU A 98 7.15 8.77 4.92
CA GLU A 98 7.96 7.59 5.26
C GLU A 98 8.44 6.86 3.99
N LEU A 99 7.54 6.55 3.06
CA LEU A 99 7.87 5.90 1.79
C LEU A 99 8.80 6.76 0.92
N ALA A 100 8.58 8.07 0.88
CA ALA A 100 9.46 9.00 0.16
C ALA A 100 10.89 8.97 0.70
N LYS A 101 11.04 8.96 2.03
CA LYS A 101 12.36 8.84 2.68
C LYS A 101 13.04 7.51 2.32
N ILE A 102 12.32 6.40 2.36
CA ILE A 102 12.87 5.08 1.96
C ILE A 102 13.34 5.10 0.51
N LEU A 103 12.52 5.63 -0.41
CA LEU A 103 12.87 5.74 -1.82
C LEU A 103 14.12 6.56 -2.07
N TYR A 104 14.23 7.71 -1.42
CA TYR A 104 15.38 8.61 -1.56
C TYR A 104 16.65 7.94 -1.01
N ASP A 105 16.62 7.55 0.27
CA ASP A 105 17.79 7.08 1.01
C ASP A 105 18.29 5.70 0.57
N ASN A 106 17.42 4.82 0.02
CA ASN A 106 17.76 3.41 -0.19
C ASN A 106 17.59 2.90 -1.63
N ILE A 107 16.89 3.64 -2.51
CA ILE A 107 16.51 3.14 -3.84
C ILE A 107 17.01 4.06 -4.97
N ILE A 108 17.18 5.36 -4.70
CA ILE A 108 17.68 6.34 -5.68
C ILE A 108 19.15 6.66 -5.42
N GLU A 109 19.54 6.88 -4.17
CA GLU A 109 20.94 7.13 -3.80
C GLU A 109 21.72 5.86 -3.39
N GLY A 110 21.05 4.70 -3.35
CA GLY A 110 21.64 3.39 -3.04
C GLY A 110 22.22 2.66 -4.25
#